data_AF-A0A183ELN5-F1
#
_entry.id   AF-A0A183ELN5-F1
#
_cell.length_a   1.000
_cell.length_b   1.000
_cell.length_c   1.000
_cell.angle_alpha   90.00
_cell.angle_beta   90.00
_cell.angle_gamma   90.00
#
_symmetry.space_group_name_H-M   'P 1'
#
loop_
_entity.id
_entity.type
_entity.pdbx_description
1 polymer ?
#
loop_
_entity_poly.entity_id
_entity_poly.type
_entity_poly.pdbx_seq_one_letter_code
_entity_poly.pdbx_strand_id
1 'polypeptide(L)'
;MSDRGVIPIVCLTQTFRSHPHLTNFLSHAAYNDELISPLATIQRTFLISSDFPLPAQHVPLLLLHTRDTNFQDICRSQYNPE
;
A
#
# COMPACT_ATOMS: atom_id res chain seq x y z
N MET A 1 -35.15 -12.61 20.11
CA MET A 1 -33.92 -12.90 20.88
C MET A 1 -33.10 -11.63 20.85
N SER A 2 -32.84 -11.05 22.03
CA SER A 2 -32.26 -9.72 22.17
C SER A 2 -30.75 -9.80 21.93
N ASP A 3 -30.26 -9.09 20.91
CA ASP A 3 -28.83 -8.89 20.64
C ASP A 3 -28.18 -8.21 21.84
N ARG A 4 -27.65 -9.02 22.75
CA ARG A 4 -26.93 -8.55 23.92
C ARG A 4 -25.57 -8.01 23.48
N GLY A 5 -25.45 -6.68 23.46
CA GLY A 5 -24.20 -5.99 23.80
C GLY A 5 -23.07 -6.06 22.79
N VAL A 6 -23.34 -6.16 21.49
CA VAL A 6 -22.32 -5.93 20.48
C VAL A 6 -22.03 -4.43 20.42
N ILE A 7 -20.83 -4.02 20.85
CA ILE A 7 -20.36 -2.64 20.67
C ILE A 7 -20.08 -2.48 19.16
N PRO A 8 -20.77 -1.58 18.46
CA PRO A 8 -20.52 -1.38 17.03
C PRO A 8 -19.08 -0.89 16.84
N ILE A 9 -18.33 -1.62 16.01
CA ILE A 9 -17.00 -1.19 15.60
C ILE A 9 -17.19 -0.14 14.52
N VAL A 10 -16.67 1.06 14.76
CA VAL A 10 -16.61 2.12 13.76
C VAL A 10 -15.33 1.95 12.96
N CYS A 11 -15.47 1.60 11.68
CA CYS A 11 -14.34 1.47 10.77
C CYS A 11 -14.10 2.79 10.03
N LEU A 12 -12.84 3.27 10.05
CA LEU A 12 -12.41 4.37 9.20
C LEU A 12 -12.05 3.81 7.83
N THR A 13 -12.90 4.06 6.86
CA THR A 13 -12.75 3.53 5.49
C THR A 13 -11.94 4.45 4.59
N GLN A 14 -11.58 5.65 5.02
CA GLN A 14 -10.88 6.62 4.17
C GLN A 14 -9.43 6.80 4.61
N THR A 15 -8.52 6.83 3.63
CA THR A 15 -7.11 7.16 3.86
C THR A 15 -6.64 8.31 2.98
N PHE A 16 -6.01 9.29 3.63
CA PHE A 16 -5.46 10.48 3.00
C PHE A 16 -3.92 10.40 2.88
N ARG A 17 -3.32 9.21 3.10
CA ARG A 17 -1.86 9.07 3.20
C ARG A 17 -1.18 8.80 1.86
N SER A 18 -1.64 7.80 1.11
CA SER A 18 -0.92 7.24 -0.05
C SER A 18 -1.45 7.76 -1.38
N HIS A 19 -0.69 7.52 -2.46
CA HIS A 19 -1.18 7.70 -3.84
C HIS A 19 -2.35 6.76 -4.12
N PRO A 20 -3.40 7.17 -4.88
CA PRO A 20 -4.58 6.35 -5.11
C PRO A 20 -4.30 4.95 -5.64
N HIS A 21 -3.35 4.79 -6.58
CA HIS A 21 -2.94 3.46 -7.06
C HIS A 21 -2.43 2.52 -5.94
N LEU A 22 -1.68 3.04 -4.97
CA LEU A 22 -1.19 2.23 -3.85
C LEU A 22 -2.33 1.87 -2.90
N THR A 23 -3.23 2.82 -2.64
CA THR A 23 -4.41 2.58 -1.80
C THR A 23 -5.33 1.54 -2.42
N ASN A 24 -5.58 1.59 -3.73
CA ASN A 24 -6.44 0.63 -4.42
C ASN A 24 -5.90 -0.78 -4.30
N PHE A 25 -4.59 -0.97 -4.48
CA PHE A 25 -3.97 -2.27 -4.29
C PHE A 25 -4.13 -2.79 -2.85
N LEU A 26 -3.85 -1.95 -1.86
CA LEU A 26 -4.01 -2.32 -0.44
C LEU A 26 -5.46 -2.62 -0.09
N SER A 27 -6.40 -1.82 -0.62
CA SER A 27 -7.82 -1.98 -0.40
C SER A 27 -8.28 -3.37 -0.82
N HIS A 28 -7.89 -3.77 -2.03
CA HIS A 28 -8.20 -5.08 -2.57
C HIS A 28 -7.51 -6.22 -1.80
N ALA A 29 -6.23 -6.05 -1.48
CA ALA A 29 -5.42 -7.12 -0.88
C ALA A 29 -5.71 -7.37 0.61
N ALA A 30 -6.09 -6.35 1.38
CA ALA A 30 -6.14 -6.41 2.84
C ALA A 30 -7.42 -5.87 3.47
N TYR A 31 -8.26 -5.15 2.73
CA TYR A 31 -9.44 -4.45 3.27
C TYR A 31 -10.75 -4.78 2.52
N ASN A 32 -10.80 -5.86 1.75
CA ASN A 32 -12.01 -6.28 1.00
C ASN A 32 -12.64 -5.14 0.19
N ASP A 33 -11.81 -4.30 -0.42
CA ASP A 33 -12.22 -3.13 -1.21
C ASP A 33 -12.95 -2.02 -0.41
N GLU A 34 -12.97 -2.08 0.93
CA GLU A 34 -13.60 -1.07 1.79
C GLU A 34 -12.74 0.17 2.03
N LEU A 35 -11.43 0.10 1.75
CA LEU A 35 -10.51 1.23 1.92
C LEU A 35 -10.55 2.15 0.70
N ILE A 36 -10.91 3.40 0.91
CA ILE A 36 -11.13 4.43 -0.11
C ILE A 36 -10.03 5.47 -0.04
N SER A 37 -9.50 5.85 -1.20
CA SER A 37 -8.69 7.07 -1.34
C SER A 37 -9.56 8.20 -1.88
N PRO A 38 -9.89 9.22 -1.07
CA PRO A 38 -10.55 10.42 -1.55
C PRO A 38 -9.61 11.38 -2.28
N LEU A 39 -8.31 11.04 -2.36
CA LEU A 39 -7.31 11.87 -3.00
C LEU A 39 -7.33 11.69 -4.52
N ALA A 40 -7.15 12.79 -5.25
CA ALA A 40 -6.80 12.75 -6.65
C ALA A 40 -5.30 12.44 -6.82
N THR A 41 -4.93 11.82 -7.94
CA THR A 41 -3.51 11.51 -8.27
C THR A 41 -2.62 12.75 -8.22
N ILE A 42 -3.13 13.91 -8.67
CA ILE A 42 -2.43 15.20 -8.66
C ILE A 42 -2.12 15.75 -7.25
N GLN A 43 -2.75 15.21 -6.20
CA GLN A 43 -2.42 15.59 -4.82
C GLN A 43 -1.17 14.86 -4.31
N ARG A 44 -0.64 13.91 -5.10
CA ARG A 44 0.55 13.10 -4.80
C ARG A 44 1.56 13.14 -5.95
N THR A 45 1.59 14.24 -6.71
CA THR A 45 2.36 14.42 -7.94
C THR A 45 3.86 14.18 -7.76
N PHE A 46 4.46 14.54 -6.62
CA PHE A 46 5.88 14.27 -6.34
C PHE A 46 6.29 12.80 -6.45
N LEU A 47 5.34 11.87 -6.30
CA LEU A 47 5.61 10.44 -6.43
C LEU A 47 5.64 9.95 -7.89
N ILE A 48 5.08 10.72 -8.83
CA ILE A 48 4.93 10.33 -10.25
C ILE A 48 5.59 11.31 -11.22
N SER A 49 5.84 12.55 -10.81
CA SER A 49 6.47 13.61 -11.62
C SER A 49 7.94 13.81 -11.28
N SER A 50 8.53 12.92 -10.49
CA SER A 50 9.97 12.95 -10.22
C SER A 50 10.73 12.36 -11.40
N ASP A 51 11.98 12.77 -11.61
CA ASP A 51 12.89 12.16 -12.59
C ASP A 51 13.32 10.72 -12.23
N PHE A 52 12.77 10.17 -11.14
CA PHE A 52 12.98 8.79 -10.75
C PHE A 52 12.41 7.84 -11.82
N PRO A 53 13.19 6.86 -12.32
CA PRO A 53 12.78 6.00 -13.42
C PRO A 53 11.78 4.93 -12.95
N LEU A 54 10.51 5.31 -12.90
CA LEU A 54 9.42 4.37 -12.62
C LEU A 54 9.13 3.49 -13.85
N PRO A 55 8.80 2.20 -13.65
CA PRO A 55 8.47 1.29 -14.75
C PRO A 55 7.16 1.69 -15.45
N ALA A 56 6.27 2.40 -14.76
CA ALA A 56 5.05 2.97 -15.31
C ALA A 56 4.90 4.43 -14.86
N GLN A 57 4.68 5.34 -15.82
CA GLN A 57 4.73 6.81 -15.62
C GLN A 57 3.70 7.38 -14.61
N HIS A 58 2.70 6.61 -14.22
CA HIS A 58 1.64 7.06 -13.29
C HIS A 58 1.47 6.16 -12.07
N VAL A 59 2.31 5.14 -11.92
CA VAL A 59 2.23 4.21 -10.80
C VAL A 59 3.49 4.39 -9.95
N PRO A 60 3.40 4.99 -8.75
CA PRO A 60 4.55 5.22 -7.89
C PRO A 60 4.93 3.95 -7.12
N LEU A 61 5.21 2.87 -7.86
CA LEU A 61 5.61 1.58 -7.32
C LEU A 61 6.65 0.95 -8.23
N LEU A 62 7.74 0.49 -7.61
CA LEU A 62 8.79 -0.29 -8.25
C LEU A 62 9.06 -1.51 -7.37
N LEU A 63 8.90 -2.70 -7.93
CA LEU A 63 9.33 -3.94 -7.31
C LEU A 63 10.63 -4.38 -7.98
N LEU A 64 11.74 -4.28 -7.26
CA LEU A 64 13.05 -4.70 -7.74
C LEU A 64 13.30 -6.16 -7.37
N HIS A 65 13.54 -6.99 -8.37
CA HIS A 65 13.96 -8.37 -8.17
C HIS A 65 15.49 -8.41 -8.04
N THR A 66 16.00 -8.62 -6.82
CA THR A 66 17.42 -8.86 -6.59
C THR A 66 17.70 -10.37 -6.73
N ARG A 67 18.81 -10.74 -7.37
CA ARG A 67 19.11 -12.14 -7.69
C ARG A 67 19.53 -12.95 -6.46
N ASP A 68 20.03 -12.28 -5.42
CA ASP A 68 20.79 -12.91 -4.34
C ASP A 68 20.05 -12.97 -2.99
N THR A 69 18.74 -12.65 -2.95
CA THR A 69 17.94 -12.79 -1.72
C THR A 69 17.50 -14.24 -1.52
N ASN A 70 18.30 -15.02 -0.79
CA ASN A 70 17.86 -16.34 -0.32
C ASN A 70 16.73 -16.17 0.71
N PHE A 71 15.65 -16.95 0.57
CA PHE A 71 14.51 -16.93 1.50
C PHE A 71 14.89 -17.16 2.97
N GLN A 72 16.05 -17.80 3.22
CA GLN A 72 16.59 -18.04 4.56
C GLN A 72 17.09 -16.77 5.26
N ASP A 73 17.49 -15.73 4.51
CA ASP A 73 18.00 -14.47 5.06
C ASP A 73 16.87 -13.60 5.63
N ILE A 74 15.66 -13.73 5.06
CA ILE A 74 14.45 -13.00 5.46
C ILE A 74 14.00 -13.42 6.87
N CYS A 75 14.06 -14.72 7.20
CA CYS A 75 13.61 -15.24 8.50
C CYS A 75 14.59 -14.97 9.65
N ARG A 76 15.81 -14.50 9.37
CA ARG A 76 16.88 -14.34 10.37
C ARG A 76 17.29 -12.90 10.66
N SER A 77 16.48 -11.91 10.27
CA SER A 77 16.79 -10.48 10.47
C SER A 77 18.20 -10.14 9.98
N GLN A 78 18.53 -10.58 8.76
CA GLN A 78 19.83 -10.25 8.18
C GLN A 78 19.73 -8.98 7.35
N TYR A 79 20.60 -8.02 7.68
CA TYR A 79 20.87 -6.87 6.82
C TYR A 79 21.45 -7.37 5.52
N ASN A 80 20.82 -7.06 4.39
CA ASN A 80 21.38 -7.30 3.07
C ASN A 80 22.21 -6.05 2.69
N PRO A 81 23.56 -6.13 2.65
CA PRO A 81 24.42 -4.98 2.39
C PRO A 81 24.51 -4.58 0.91
N GLU A 82 23.89 -5.35 0.01
CA GLU A 82 23.89 -5.10 -1.44
C GLU A 82 22.90 -4.01 -1.89
#